data_AF-A0A519UKD0-F1
#
_entry.id   AF-A0A519UKD0-F1
#
_cell.length_a   1.000
_cell.length_b   1.000
_cell.length_c   1.000
_cell.angle_alpha   90.00
_cell.angle_beta   90.00
_cell.angle_gamma   90.00
#
_symmetry.space_group_name_H-M   'P 1'
#
loop_
_entity.id
_entity.type
_entity.pdbx_description
1 polymer ?
#
loop_
_entity_poly.entity_id
_entity_poly.type
_entity_poly.pdbx_seq_one_letter_code
_entity_poly.pdbx_strand_id
1 'polypeptide(L)'
;VYRFVQTDADLIGGEASVDFHLIKSLHFENTFSYVKGTNRVDDSALPFIPAASLNNELRFEPNVKGLDNSFVKVGLTNVFKQNRFDAFETQTDGYTLLDAGVGTSFKVKRGKINVWVTGQNLTNKLYYNHLSRYKPVGIYNAGRNVSFGVSVPIL
;
A
#
# COMPACT_ATOMS: atom_id res chain seq x y z
N VAL A 1 15.58 -8.76 26.94
CA VAL A 1 16.18 -7.41 27.04
C VAL A 1 16.79 -7.10 25.69
N TYR A 2 16.30 -6.10 24.95
CA TYR A 2 16.94 -5.65 23.71
C TYR A 2 18.05 -4.66 24.06
N ARG A 3 19.25 -4.88 23.55
CA ARG A 3 20.38 -3.96 23.71
C ARG A 3 20.60 -3.26 22.37
N PHE A 4 20.24 -1.98 22.29
CA PHE A 4 20.55 -1.16 21.13
C PHE A 4 22.03 -0.77 21.19
N VAL A 5 22.77 -1.14 20.15
CA VAL A 5 24.19 -0.80 20.00
C VAL A 5 24.30 0.13 18.80
N GLN A 6 25.08 1.19 18.93
CA GLN A 6 25.32 2.13 17.85
C GLN A 6 26.39 1.57 16.90
N THR A 7 26.17 1.73 15.60
CA THR A 7 27.16 1.42 14.57
C THR A 7 27.06 2.46 13.46
N ASP A 8 28.16 2.67 12.74
CA ASP A 8 28.13 3.45 11.51
C ASP A 8 27.45 2.63 10.42
N ALA A 9 26.59 3.27 9.64
CA ALA A 9 25.71 2.58 8.70
C ALA A 9 25.52 3.34 7.40
N ASP A 10 25.39 2.59 6.31
CA ASP A 10 25.00 3.08 5.00
C ASP A 10 23.54 2.73 4.71
N LEU A 11 22.70 3.74 4.49
CA LEU A 11 21.36 3.56 3.96
C LEU A 11 21.33 4.08 2.53
N ILE A 12 21.13 3.16 1.59
CA ILE A 12 21.02 3.47 0.17
C ILE A 12 19.66 3.00 -0.29
N GLY A 13 18.89 3.89 -0.90
CA GLY A 13 17.56 3.60 -1.38
C GLY A 13 17.20 4.44 -2.59
N GLY A 14 16.05 4.12 -3.16
CA GLY A 14 15.47 4.85 -4.27
C GLY A 14 13.96 4.76 -4.22
N GLU A 15 13.33 5.85 -4.63
CA GLU A 15 11.90 5.93 -4.84
C GLU A 15 11.67 6.46 -6.25
N ALA A 16 10.69 5.89 -6.92
CA ALA A 16 10.25 6.35 -8.23
C ALA A 16 8.73 6.38 -8.24
N SER A 17 8.15 7.46 -8.77
CA SER A 17 6.73 7.55 -9.00
C SER A 17 6.46 8.03 -10.42
N VAL A 18 5.45 7.43 -11.05
CA VAL A 18 5.02 7.75 -12.40
C VAL A 18 3.51 7.91 -12.39
N ASP A 19 3.04 9.08 -12.80
CA ASP A 19 1.63 9.40 -12.96
C ASP A 19 1.35 9.68 -14.44
N PHE A 20 0.48 8.86 -15.04
CA PHE A 20 0.04 8.99 -16.42
C PHE A 20 -1.45 9.32 -16.50
N HIS A 21 -1.75 10.39 -17.24
CA HIS A 21 -3.09 10.75 -17.66
C HIS A 21 -3.33 10.26 -19.09
N LEU A 22 -3.76 9.00 -19.24
CA LEU A 22 -3.97 8.36 -20.55
C LEU A 22 -5.07 9.08 -21.35
N ILE A 23 -6.16 9.41 -20.67
CA ILE A 23 -7.25 10.26 -21.14
C ILE A 23 -7.76 11.06 -19.93
N LYS A 24 -8.58 12.11 -20.15
CA LYS A 24 -9.09 12.98 -19.07
C LYS A 24 -9.78 12.23 -17.91
N SER A 25 -10.29 11.03 -18.16
CA SER A 25 -11.02 10.21 -17.21
C SER A 25 -10.24 8.97 -16.75
N LEU A 26 -8.98 8.78 -17.14
CA LEU A 26 -8.20 7.59 -16.78
C LEU A 26 -6.82 7.98 -16.27
N HIS A 27 -6.60 7.69 -15.00
CA HIS A 27 -5.38 7.94 -14.26
C HIS A 27 -4.69 6.61 -13.98
N PHE A 28 -3.41 6.53 -14.27
CA PHE A 28 -2.58 5.40 -13.91
C PHE A 28 -1.39 5.91 -13.10
N GLU A 29 -1.32 5.48 -11.85
CA GLU A 29 -0.25 5.81 -10.92
C GLU A 29 0.58 4.56 -10.64
N ASN A 30 1.89 4.70 -10.67
CA ASN A 30 2.84 3.68 -10.27
C ASN A 30 3.85 4.25 -9.29
N THR A 31 4.14 3.53 -8.21
CA THR A 31 5.18 3.93 -7.25
C THR A 31 6.03 2.74 -6.86
N PHE A 32 7.34 2.89 -6.96
CA PHE A 32 8.34 1.93 -6.52
C PHE A 32 9.14 2.50 -5.36
N SER A 33 9.46 1.65 -4.37
CA SER A 33 10.35 1.99 -3.27
C SER A 33 11.31 0.84 -2.95
N TYR A 34 12.55 1.20 -2.63
CA TYR A 34 13.59 0.27 -2.20
C TYR A 34 14.55 0.95 -1.23
N VAL A 35 14.93 0.24 -0.18
CA VAL A 35 15.94 0.69 0.78
C VAL A 35 16.83 -0.50 1.14
N LYS A 36 18.13 -0.23 1.26
CA LYS A 36 19.16 -1.16 1.74
C LYS A 36 19.95 -0.49 2.85
N GLY A 37 19.87 -1.03 4.06
CA GLY A 37 20.69 -0.61 5.19
C GLY A 37 21.85 -1.56 5.45
N THR A 38 23.08 -1.09 5.48
CA THR A 38 24.30 -1.89 5.68
C THR A 38 25.08 -1.38 6.87
N ASN A 39 25.51 -2.27 7.76
CA ASN A 39 26.44 -1.95 8.84
C ASN A 39 27.86 -1.82 8.26
N ARG A 40 28.54 -0.69 8.49
CA ARG A 40 29.89 -0.45 7.95
C ARG A 40 30.99 -1.26 8.63
N VAL A 41 30.72 -1.84 9.81
CA VAL A 41 31.72 -2.59 10.57
C VAL A 41 31.92 -4.00 9.98
N ASP A 42 30.85 -4.65 9.52
CA ASP A 42 30.84 -6.07 9.14
C ASP A 42 30.01 -6.38 7.88
N ASP A 43 29.56 -5.36 7.15
CA ASP A 43 28.73 -5.45 5.94
C ASP A 43 27.36 -6.15 6.11
N SER A 44 26.96 -6.40 7.37
CA SER A 44 25.69 -7.05 7.69
C SER A 44 24.48 -6.18 7.33
N ALA A 45 23.31 -6.82 7.21
CA ALA A 45 22.06 -6.11 6.99
C ALA A 45 21.58 -5.46 8.29
N LEU A 46 21.12 -4.20 8.21
CA LEU A 46 20.47 -3.55 9.34
C LEU A 46 19.08 -4.15 9.59
N PRO A 47 18.62 -4.18 10.85
CA PRO A 47 17.26 -4.59 11.18
C PRO A 47 16.24 -3.55 10.69
N PHE A 48 14.99 -3.98 10.56
CA PHE A 48 13.85 -3.14 10.21
C PHE A 48 13.95 -2.43 8.85
N ILE A 49 14.67 -3.02 7.90
CA ILE A 49 14.69 -2.53 6.52
C ILE A 49 13.49 -3.11 5.76
N PRO A 50 12.57 -2.26 5.24
CA PRO A 50 11.39 -2.75 4.54
C PRO A 50 11.76 -3.53 3.29
N ALA A 51 10.89 -4.47 2.91
CA ALA A 51 10.93 -5.08 1.60
C ALA A 51 10.70 -4.02 0.51
N ALA A 52 11.31 -4.20 -0.66
CA ALA A 52 10.99 -3.39 -1.82
C ALA A 52 9.50 -3.51 -2.15
N SER A 53 8.89 -2.45 -2.68
CA SER A 53 7.48 -2.47 -3.06
C SER A 53 7.22 -1.76 -4.38
N LEU A 54 6.24 -2.26 -5.13
CA LEU A 54 5.73 -1.69 -6.36
C LEU A 54 4.21 -1.60 -6.26
N ASN A 55 3.69 -0.38 -6.21
CA ASN A 55 2.27 -0.08 -6.13
C ASN A 55 1.79 0.43 -7.49
N ASN A 56 0.68 -0.12 -7.97
CA ASN A 56 0.03 0.32 -9.20
C ASN A 56 -1.42 0.65 -8.86
N GLU A 57 -1.91 1.81 -9.26
CA GLU A 57 -3.34 2.15 -9.19
C GLU A 57 -3.81 2.59 -10.57
N LEU A 58 -4.89 1.96 -11.04
CA LEU A 58 -5.65 2.43 -12.19
C LEU A 58 -6.97 3.00 -11.68
N ARG A 59 -7.25 4.26 -11.99
CA ARG A 59 -8.45 4.96 -11.57
C ARG A 59 -9.16 5.58 -12.76
N PHE A 60 -10.40 5.16 -12.96
CA PHE A 60 -11.29 5.63 -14.02
C PHE A 60 -12.38 6.51 -13.43
N GLU A 61 -12.55 7.73 -13.96
CA GLU A 61 -13.51 8.73 -13.51
C GLU A 61 -14.52 9.08 -14.63
N PRO A 62 -15.56 8.25 -14.85
CA PRO A 62 -16.54 8.51 -15.90
C PRO A 62 -17.45 9.69 -15.58
N ASN A 63 -17.83 10.43 -16.61
CA ASN A 63 -18.92 11.39 -16.53
C ASN A 63 -20.26 10.67 -16.74
N VAL A 64 -21.04 10.50 -15.67
CA VAL A 64 -22.33 9.81 -15.69
C VAL A 64 -23.43 10.82 -15.43
N LYS A 65 -24.43 10.91 -16.32
CA LYS A 65 -25.52 11.88 -16.20
C LYS A 65 -26.27 11.71 -14.87
N GLY A 66 -26.35 12.78 -14.09
CA GLY A 66 -27.03 12.79 -12.79
C GLY A 66 -26.14 12.41 -11.60
N LEU A 67 -24.89 12.02 -11.86
CA LEU A 67 -23.88 11.72 -10.84
C LEU A 67 -22.67 12.64 -11.02
N ASP A 68 -21.98 12.90 -9.92
CA ASP A 68 -20.73 13.65 -9.87
C ASP A 68 -19.61 12.73 -9.32
N ASN A 69 -18.36 13.04 -9.65
CA ASN A 69 -17.17 12.41 -9.05
C ASN A 69 -17.24 10.87 -9.01
N SER A 70 -17.87 10.27 -10.03
CA SER A 70 -17.94 8.82 -10.13
C SER A 70 -16.54 8.29 -10.40
N PHE A 71 -16.16 7.25 -9.67
CA PHE A 71 -14.87 6.59 -9.90
C PHE A 71 -15.00 5.09 -9.76
N VAL A 72 -14.15 4.39 -10.52
CA VAL A 72 -13.80 2.99 -10.32
C VAL A 72 -12.29 2.94 -10.24
N LYS A 73 -11.75 2.24 -9.25
CA LYS A 73 -10.30 2.07 -9.09
C LYS A 73 -9.93 0.63 -8.80
N VAL A 74 -8.78 0.22 -9.29
CA VAL A 74 -8.15 -1.07 -9.02
C VAL A 74 -6.70 -0.81 -8.66
N GLY A 75 -6.25 -1.35 -7.54
CA GLY A 75 -4.90 -1.25 -7.04
C GLY A 75 -4.21 -2.62 -7.00
N LEU A 76 -2.93 -2.66 -7.34
CA LEU A 76 -2.08 -3.83 -7.22
C LEU A 76 -0.78 -3.47 -6.49
N THR A 77 -0.66 -3.90 -5.24
CA THR A 77 0.55 -3.76 -4.44
C THR A 77 1.36 -5.04 -4.51
N ASN A 78 2.57 -4.98 -5.04
CA ASN A 78 3.53 -6.07 -5.07
C ASN A 78 4.66 -5.75 -4.10
N VAL A 79 4.79 -6.53 -3.04
CA VAL A 79 5.91 -6.45 -2.11
C VAL A 79 6.85 -7.60 -2.43
N PHE A 80 8.09 -7.28 -2.72
CA PHE A 80 9.09 -8.26 -3.11
C PHE A 80 9.56 -9.07 -1.89
N LYS A 81 10.14 -10.24 -2.14
CA LYS A 81 10.73 -11.06 -1.08
C LYS A 81 11.86 -10.29 -0.39
N GLN A 82 11.82 -10.18 0.93
CA GLN A 82 12.91 -9.61 1.71
C GLN A 82 13.87 -10.74 2.11
N ASN A 83 15.01 -10.79 1.41
CA ASN A 83 16.07 -11.77 1.62
C ASN A 83 17.32 -11.19 2.30
N ARG A 84 17.35 -9.87 2.55
CA ARG A 84 18.45 -9.19 3.23
C ARG A 84 17.93 -8.55 4.52
N PHE A 85 18.08 -9.27 5.62
CA PHE A 85 17.53 -8.94 6.93
C PHE A 85 18.60 -9.21 8.01
N ASP A 86 18.44 -8.60 9.18
CA ASP A 86 19.38 -8.76 10.28
C ASP A 86 19.34 -10.18 10.87
N ALA A 87 20.40 -10.59 11.58
CA ALA A 87 20.51 -11.93 12.18
C ALA A 87 19.38 -12.26 13.18
N PHE A 88 18.73 -11.25 13.77
CA PHE A 88 17.59 -11.43 14.69
C PHE A 88 16.23 -11.32 14.01
N GLU A 89 16.18 -11.25 12.69
CA GLU A 89 14.97 -11.24 11.89
C GLU A 89 14.80 -12.54 11.10
N THR A 90 13.59 -12.78 10.62
CA THR A 90 13.29 -13.90 9.73
C THR A 90 12.99 -13.40 8.33
N GLN A 91 13.46 -14.17 7.34
CA GLN A 91 13.12 -13.97 5.93
C GLN A 91 11.60 -13.81 5.77
N THR A 92 11.18 -12.92 4.86
CA THR A 92 9.76 -12.71 4.57
C THR A 92 9.53 -12.86 3.08
N ASP A 93 8.61 -13.75 2.72
CA ASP A 93 8.24 -13.97 1.33
C ASP A 93 7.54 -12.75 0.74
N GLY A 94 7.67 -12.60 -0.57
CA GLY A 94 6.94 -11.58 -1.31
C GLY A 94 5.45 -11.89 -1.38
N TYR A 95 4.65 -10.85 -1.59
CA TYR A 95 3.21 -10.99 -1.72
C TYR A 95 2.63 -9.92 -2.63
N THR A 96 1.44 -10.22 -3.16
CA THR A 96 0.68 -9.30 -3.99
C THR A 96 -0.71 -9.12 -3.39
N LEU A 97 -1.14 -7.87 -3.25
CA LEU A 97 -2.47 -7.49 -2.78
C LEU A 97 -3.23 -6.85 -3.94
N LEU A 98 -4.47 -7.29 -4.12
CA LEU A 98 -5.42 -6.71 -5.06
C LEU A 98 -6.46 -5.91 -4.28
N ASP A 99 -6.56 -4.63 -4.60
CA ASP A 99 -7.50 -3.70 -4.00
C ASP A 99 -8.44 -3.16 -5.09
N ALA A 100 -9.65 -2.78 -4.71
CA ALA A 100 -10.55 -2.10 -5.62
C ALA A 100 -11.48 -1.15 -4.88
N GLY A 101 -12.00 -0.16 -5.59
CA GLY A 101 -12.99 0.74 -5.04
C GLY A 101 -13.91 1.30 -6.11
N VAL A 102 -15.13 1.59 -5.72
CA VAL A 102 -16.10 2.30 -6.55
C VAL A 102 -16.81 3.32 -5.68
N GLY A 103 -17.06 4.50 -6.23
CA GLY A 103 -17.80 5.52 -5.53
C GLY A 103 -18.40 6.54 -6.48
N THR A 104 -19.34 7.30 -5.94
CA THR A 104 -20.01 8.37 -6.67
C THR A 104 -20.58 9.39 -5.70
N SER A 105 -20.93 10.55 -6.24
CA SER A 105 -21.60 11.62 -5.52
C SER A 105 -22.89 11.99 -6.23
N PHE A 106 -23.93 12.33 -5.48
CA PHE A 106 -25.15 12.91 -6.03
C PHE A 106 -25.46 14.23 -5.35
N LYS A 107 -25.86 15.21 -6.18
CA LYS A 107 -26.22 16.55 -5.70
C LYS A 107 -27.56 16.50 -4.98
N VAL A 108 -27.60 17.08 -3.80
CA VAL A 108 -28.81 17.35 -3.03
C VAL A 108 -28.94 18.85 -2.79
N LYS A 109 -30.10 19.32 -2.35
CA LYS A 109 -30.33 20.77 -2.11
C LYS A 109 -29.28 21.42 -1.19
N ARG A 110 -28.69 20.64 -0.27
CA ARG A 110 -27.76 21.08 0.77
C ARG A 110 -26.30 20.67 0.51
N GLY A 111 -25.94 20.31 -0.73
CA GLY A 111 -24.56 19.91 -1.07
C GLY A 111 -24.48 18.60 -1.84
N LYS A 112 -23.48 17.76 -1.55
CA LYS A 112 -23.28 16.47 -2.21
C LYS A 112 -23.26 15.35 -1.18
N ILE A 113 -24.02 14.30 -1.43
CA ILE A 113 -23.89 13.04 -0.70
C ILE A 113 -22.89 12.18 -1.48
N ASN A 114 -21.87 11.68 -0.80
CA ASN A 114 -20.89 10.76 -1.38
C ASN A 114 -21.13 9.36 -0.84
N VAL A 115 -21.09 8.37 -1.71
CA VAL A 115 -21.19 6.95 -1.35
C VAL A 115 -20.05 6.19 -2.01
N TRP A 116 -19.44 5.26 -1.28
CA TRP A 116 -18.37 4.44 -1.83
C TRP A 116 -18.30 3.06 -1.17
N VAL A 117 -17.76 2.12 -1.92
CA VAL A 117 -17.34 0.81 -1.44
C VAL A 117 -15.87 0.65 -1.80
N THR A 118 -15.06 0.22 -0.84
CA THR A 118 -13.65 -0.11 -1.04
C THR A 118 -13.36 -1.49 -0.49
N GLY A 119 -12.67 -2.30 -1.25
CA GLY A 119 -12.12 -3.58 -0.81
C GLY A 119 -10.61 -3.55 -0.84
N GLN A 120 -10.01 -4.04 0.23
CA GLN A 120 -8.56 -4.22 0.39
C GLN A 120 -8.25 -5.70 0.56
N ASN A 121 -7.13 -6.16 -0.02
CA ASN A 121 -6.74 -7.56 -0.03
C ASN A 121 -7.89 -8.48 -0.49
N LEU A 122 -8.48 -8.18 -1.64
CA LEU A 122 -9.68 -8.85 -2.17
C LEU A 122 -9.48 -10.34 -2.40
N THR A 123 -8.25 -10.77 -2.69
CA THR A 123 -7.86 -12.17 -2.84
C THR A 123 -7.67 -12.89 -1.51
N ASN A 124 -7.84 -12.18 -0.38
CA ASN A 124 -7.63 -12.69 0.97
C ASN A 124 -6.27 -13.38 1.14
N LYS A 125 -5.23 -12.76 0.57
CA LYS A 125 -3.85 -13.24 0.69
C LYS A 125 -3.45 -13.23 2.16
N LEU A 126 -2.96 -14.37 2.64
CA LEU A 126 -2.23 -14.45 3.90
C LEU A 126 -0.80 -13.95 3.66
N TYR A 127 -0.36 -12.96 4.42
CA TYR A 127 0.95 -12.36 4.27
C TYR A 127 1.49 -11.84 5.59
N TYR A 128 2.80 -11.69 5.63
CA TYR A 128 3.50 -10.95 6.66
C TYR A 128 4.15 -9.74 5.99
N ASN A 129 3.86 -8.55 6.49
CA ASN A 129 4.72 -7.42 6.24
C ASN A 129 6.06 -7.70 6.95
N HIS A 130 7.19 -7.46 6.29
CA HIS A 130 8.51 -7.72 6.86
C HIS A 130 8.70 -7.03 8.22
N LEU A 131 8.15 -5.81 8.37
CA LEU A 131 8.22 -4.99 9.57
C LEU A 131 7.17 -5.37 10.64
N SER A 132 6.34 -6.39 10.39
CA SER A 132 5.32 -6.82 11.34
C SER A 132 5.97 -7.43 12.59
N ARG A 133 5.76 -6.77 13.73
CA ARG A 133 6.16 -7.28 15.04
C ARG A 133 5.36 -8.52 15.49
N TYR A 134 4.26 -8.82 14.80
CA TYR A 134 3.43 -9.99 15.09
C TYR A 134 3.83 -11.22 14.25
N LYS A 135 4.67 -11.05 13.22
CA LYS A 135 5.21 -12.17 12.42
C LYS A 135 5.89 -13.25 13.27
N PRO A 136 6.74 -12.94 14.28
CA PRO A 136 7.42 -13.97 15.07
C PRO A 136 6.48 -14.88 15.87
N VAL A 137 5.24 -14.43 16.13
CA VAL A 137 4.20 -15.21 16.82
C VAL A 137 3.14 -15.77 15.87
N GLY A 138 3.39 -15.74 14.55
CA GLY A 138 2.55 -16.38 13.54
C GLY A 138 1.22 -15.64 13.24
N ILE A 139 1.11 -14.36 13.56
CA ILE A 139 -0.11 -13.58 13.31
C ILE A 139 0.05 -12.81 11.99
N TYR A 140 -0.77 -13.18 11.01
CA TYR A 140 -0.81 -12.55 9.70
C TYR A 140 -1.26 -11.09 9.78
N ASN A 141 -0.86 -10.31 8.77
CA ASN A 141 -1.41 -8.98 8.56
C ASN A 141 -2.90 -9.06 8.14
N ALA A 142 -3.57 -7.91 8.10
CA ALA A 142 -4.99 -7.81 7.81
C ALA A 142 -5.39 -8.62 6.56
N GLY A 143 -6.36 -9.51 6.73
CA GLY A 143 -6.95 -10.25 5.62
C GLY A 143 -7.80 -9.35 4.73
N ARG A 144 -8.72 -9.97 3.98
CA ARG A 144 -9.69 -9.22 3.18
C ARG A 144 -10.52 -8.27 4.04
N ASN A 145 -10.54 -7.01 3.67
CA ASN A 145 -11.35 -5.97 4.30
C ASN A 145 -12.26 -5.31 3.25
N VAL A 146 -13.55 -5.14 3.56
CA VAL A 146 -14.50 -4.44 2.68
C VAL A 146 -15.22 -3.40 3.51
N SER A 147 -15.11 -2.15 3.09
CA SER A 147 -15.69 -0.99 3.75
C SER A 147 -16.71 -0.32 2.84
N PHE A 148 -17.83 0.07 3.43
CA PHE A 148 -18.81 0.95 2.82
C PHE A 148 -18.81 2.28 3.57
N GLY A 149 -18.90 3.38 2.84
CA GLY A 149 -18.93 4.71 3.42
C GLY A 149 -20.00 5.59 2.79
N VAL A 150 -20.58 6.44 3.63
CA VAL A 150 -21.48 7.52 3.24
C VAL A 150 -21.00 8.80 3.89
N SER A 151 -20.86 9.86 3.10
CA SER A 151 -20.58 11.20 3.58
C SER A 151 -21.77 12.09 3.23
N VAL A 152 -22.35 12.72 4.24
CA VAL A 152 -23.53 13.58 4.12
C VAL A 152 -23.12 14.99 4.56
N PRO A 153 -23.50 16.04 3.81
CA PRO A 153 -23.24 17.41 4.23
C PRO A 153 -24.13 17.74 5.44
N ILE A 154 -23.51 18.24 6.51
CA ILE A 154 -24.23 18.69 7.71
C ILE A 154 -24.27 20.22 7.69
N LEU A 155 -25.47 20.75 7.46
CA LEU A 155 -25.89 22.15 7.41
C LEU A 155 -25.20 23.03 6.36
#